data_AF-A0A944BZL7-F1
#
_entry.id   AF-A0A944BZL7-F1
#
_cell.length_a   1.000
_cell.length_b   1.000
_cell.length_c   1.000
_cell.angle_alpha   90.00
_cell.angle_beta   90.00
_cell.angle_gamma   90.00
#
_symmetry.space_group_name_H-M   'P 1'
#
loop_
_entity.id
_entity.type
_entity.pdbx_description
1 polymer ?
#
loop_
_entity_poly.entity_id
_entity_poly.type
_entity_poly.pdbx_seq_one_letter_code
_entity_poly.pdbx_strand_id
1 'polypeptide(L)' 'MGGSVANDNVIDTVEDYENGRITAEQALGQLKYKQVNHQICIRNQQIIDKFLNFVSSYPLI' A
#
# COMPACT_ATOMS: atom_id res chain seq x y z
N MET A 1 5.78 -9.88 9.26
CA MET A 1 6.22 -8.47 9.14
C MET A 1 5.63 -7.95 7.84
N GLY A 2 4.44 -7.35 7.90
CA GLY A 2 3.62 -7.11 6.71
C GLY A 2 2.47 -6.18 6.98
N GLY A 3 2.76 -5.10 7.70
CA GLY A 3 1.84 -4.00 7.95
C GLY A 3 2.63 -2.72 7.82
N SER A 4 2.00 -1.71 7.21
CA SER A 4 2.35 -0.29 7.32
C SER A 4 3.16 0.39 6.21
N VAL A 5 3.49 -0.22 5.06
CA VAL A 5 4.04 0.61 3.94
C VAL A 5 3.04 1.69 3.48
N ALA A 6 1.73 1.45 3.65
CA ALA A 6 0.71 2.45 3.36
C ALA A 6 0.54 3.51 4.45
N ASN A 7 0.96 3.27 5.68
CA ASN A 7 0.75 4.20 6.80
C ASN A 7 1.90 5.21 6.92
N ASP A 8 3.14 4.74 6.73
CA ASP A 8 4.35 5.55 6.93
C ASP A 8 4.35 6.79 6.02
N ASN A 9 3.98 6.63 4.75
CA ASN A 9 3.90 7.77 3.81
C ASN A 9 2.84 8.83 4.18
N VAL A 10 1.78 8.53 4.96
CA VAL A 10 0.86 9.59 5.44
C VAL A 10 1.52 10.37 6.55
N ILE A 11 2.15 9.67 7.49
CA ILE A 11 2.80 10.28 8.65
C ILE A 11 3.92 11.21 8.16
N ASP A 12 4.75 10.74 7.24
CA ASP A 12 5.86 11.53 6.66
C ASP A 12 5.34 12.79 5.94
N THR A 13 4.26 12.67 5.16
CA THR A 13 3.66 13.81 4.44
C THR A 13 3.10 14.87 5.41
N VAL A 14 2.45 14.43 6.49
CA VAL A 14 1.91 15.36 7.52
C VAL A 14 3.06 16.02 8.28
N GLU A 15 4.08 15.25 8.65
CA GLU A 15 5.24 15.75 9.38
C GLU A 15 6.04 16.76 8.54
N ASP A 16 6.17 16.55 7.24
CA ASP A 16 6.81 17.50 6.34
C ASP A 16 6.01 18.78 6.12
N TYR A 17 4.68 18.71 6.15
CA TYR A 17 3.82 19.90 6.13
C TYR A 17 3.94 20.70 7.43
N GLU A 18 3.87 20.04 8.59
CA GLU A 18 4.01 20.68 9.90
C GLU A 18 5.40 21.31 10.10
N ASN A 19 6.44 20.73 9.52
CA ASN A 19 7.80 21.29 9.49
C ASN A 19 8.03 22.33 8.39
N GLY A 20 7.01 22.65 7.57
CA GLY A 20 7.09 23.65 6.50
C GLY A 20 7.96 23.25 5.31
N ARG A 21 8.29 21.95 5.15
CA ARG A 21 9.09 21.43 4.02
C ARG A 21 8.27 21.33 2.74
N ILE A 22 6.96 21.14 2.85
CA ILE A 22 6.00 21.10 1.74
C ILE A 22 4.81 22.02 1.99
N THR A 23 4.19 22.55 0.94
CA THR A 23 2.97 23.38 1.07
C THR A 23 1.72 22.52 1.26
N ALA A 24 0.63 23.13 1.73
CA ALA A 24 -0.66 22.46 1.90
C ALA A 24 -1.14 21.83 0.58
N GLU A 25 -0.94 22.49 -0.56
CA GLU A 25 -1.30 21.96 -1.88
C GLU A 25 -0.48 20.72 -2.26
N GLN A 26 0.82 20.70 -1.92
CA GLN A 26 1.71 19.56 -2.17
C GLN A 26 1.33 18.36 -1.31
N ALA A 27 1.03 18.59 -0.02
CA ALA A 27 0.53 17.56 0.89
C ALA A 27 -0.82 16.98 0.42
N LEU A 28 -1.77 17.86 0.05
CA LEU A 28 -3.07 17.47 -0.47
C LEU A 28 -2.95 16.68 -1.78
N GLY A 29 -2.02 17.04 -2.67
CA GLY A 29 -1.73 16.30 -3.89
C GLY A 29 -1.26 14.87 -3.60
N GLN A 30 -0.27 14.71 -2.73
CA GLN A 30 0.28 13.39 -2.38
C GLN A 30 -0.76 12.49 -1.70
N LEU A 31 -1.61 13.05 -0.85
CA LEU A 31 -2.71 12.30 -0.20
C LEU A 31 -3.84 11.95 -1.18
N LYS A 32 -4.15 12.84 -2.15
CA LYS A 32 -5.20 12.63 -3.15
C LYS A 32 -4.86 11.53 -4.16
N TYR A 33 -3.58 11.29 -4.45
CA TYR A 33 -3.13 10.24 -5.38
C TYR A 33 -2.82 8.90 -4.70
N LYS A 34 -3.19 8.70 -3.42
CA LYS A 34 -3.22 7.36 -2.82
C LYS A 34 -4.32 6.53 -3.48
N GLN A 35 -3.97 5.94 -4.61
CA GLN A 35 -4.76 4.90 -5.26
C GLN A 35 -5.13 3.87 -4.19
N VAL A 36 -6.43 3.63 -4.01
CA VAL A 36 -6.93 2.63 -3.09
C VAL A 36 -6.29 1.32 -3.52
N ASN A 37 -5.34 0.84 -2.73
CA ASN A 37 -4.73 -0.46 -2.97
C ASN A 37 -5.83 -1.46 -2.62
N HIS A 38 -6.47 -2.08 -3.61
CA HIS A 38 -7.49 -3.11 -3.40
C HIS A 38 -6.80 -4.39 -2.91
N GLN A 39 -6.12 -4.29 -1.76
CA GLN A 39 -5.38 -5.38 -1.18
C GLN A 39 -6.39 -6.35 -0.57
N ILE A 40 -6.75 -7.36 -1.35
CA ILE A 40 -7.64 -8.43 -0.89
C ILE A 40 -6.80 -9.35 0.01
N CYS A 41 -7.06 -9.28 1.31
CA CYS A 41 -6.46 -10.20 2.27
C CYS A 41 -7.33 -11.46 2.40
N ILE A 42 -6.89 -12.58 1.83
CA ILE A 42 -7.56 -13.88 2.02
C ILE A 42 -7.08 -14.48 3.35
N ARG A 43 -7.97 -14.51 4.35
CA ARG A 43 -7.64 -14.97 5.71
C ARG A 43 -7.84 -16.47 5.93
N ASN A 44 -8.67 -17.13 5.10
CA ASN A 44 -8.97 -18.55 5.24
C ASN A 44 -8.15 -19.35 4.23
N GLN A 45 -7.24 -20.19 4.74
CA GLN A 45 -6.41 -21.07 3.92
C GLN A 45 -7.26 -22.00 3.04
N GLN A 46 -8.41 -22.48 3.53
CA GLN A 46 -9.31 -23.35 2.76
C GLN A 46 -9.85 -22.68 1.49
N ILE A 47 -9.96 -21.35 1.46
CA ILE A 47 -10.36 -20.60 0.26
C ILE A 47 -9.23 -20.59 -0.76
N ILE A 48 -7.99 -20.40 -0.30
CA ILE A 48 -6.81 -20.45 -1.15
C ILE A 48 -6.71 -21.85 -1.77
N ASP A 49 -6.78 -22.89 -0.94
CA ASP A 49 -6.59 -24.28 -1.38
C ASP A 49 -7.68 -24.74 -2.36
N LYS A 50 -8.91 -24.23 -2.21
CA LYS A 50 -10.04 -24.64 -3.06
C LYS A 50 -10.14 -23.85 -4.36
N PHE A 51 -9.73 -22.58 -4.37
CA PHE A 51 -10.05 -21.66 -5.46
C PHE A 51 -8.83 -21.02 -6.14
N LEU A 52 -7.66 -20.97 -5.49
CA LEU A 52 -6.43 -20.55 -6.17
C LEU A 52 -5.74 -21.77 -6.79
N ASN A 53 -5.53 -21.73 -8.09
CA ASN A 53 -4.77 -22.74 -8.81
C ASN A 53 -3.46 -22.12 -9.30
N PHE A 54 -2.34 -22.77 -9.02
CA PHE A 54 -1.06 -22.39 -9.59
C PHE A 54 -1.06 -22.62 -11.10
N VAL A 55 -0.69 -21.60 -11.88
CA VAL A 55 -0.68 -21.68 -13.36
C VAL A 55 0.76 -21.82 -13.87
N SER A 56 1.65 -20.94 -13.45
CA SER A 56 3.06 -20.94 -13.85
C SER A 56 3.89 -20.02 -12.96
N SER A 57 5.21 -20.22 -13.00
CA SER A 57 6.20 -19.29 -12.44
C SER A 57 7.37 -19.16 -13.39
N TYR A 58 7.91 -17.95 -13.51
CA TYR A 58 9.09 -17.70 -14.30
C TYR A 58 10.34 -17.77 -13.41
N PRO A 59 11.44 -18.39 -13.87
CA PRO A 59 12.70 -18.31 -13.17
C PRO A 59 13.17 -16.85 -13.14
N LEU A 60 13.67 -16.40 -12.00
CA LEU A 60 14.45 -15.18 -11.92
C LEU A 60 15.81 -15.47 -12.57
N ILE A 61 16.05 -14.86 -13.73
CA ILE A 61 17.34 -14.88 -14.43
C ILE A 61 18.22 -13.77 -13.84
#